data_AF-A0A6M0L1N1-F1
#
_entry.id   AF-A0A6M0L1N1-F1
#
_cell.length_a   1.000
_cell.length_b   1.000
_cell.length_c   1.000
_cell.angle_alpha   90.00
_cell.angle_beta   90.00
_cell.angle_gamma   90.00
#
_symmetry.space_group_name_H-M   'P 1'
#
loop_
_entity.id
_entity.type
_entity.pdbx_description
1 polymer ?
#
loop_
_entity_poly.entity_id
_entity_poly.type
_entity_poly.pdbx_seq_one_letter_code
_entity_poly.pdbx_strand_id
1 'polypeptide(L)'
;SVANATAKIDEKDDRAKEADKLNALREKAGNVGAFEVSQAYKSKCSSCHGVNGSGMQNGKKLMGSKLFGQTSEKLFKDLMDYKAGRKENIIMKGLLIKLSEEDLQSFADEIGAFPAKAEALK
;
A
#
# COMPACT_ATOMS: atom_id res chain seq x y z
N SER A 1 2.39 43.89 -33.85
CA SER A 1 2.88 42.89 -32.88
C SER A 1 1.73 42.22 -32.17
N VAL A 2 1.27 41.06 -32.64
CA VAL A 2 0.26 40.24 -31.95
C VAL A 2 0.63 38.77 -32.15
N ALA A 3 1.54 38.26 -31.33
CA ALA A 3 1.92 36.85 -31.32
C ALA A 3 2.45 36.48 -29.92
N ASN A 4 1.63 36.65 -28.88
CA ASN A 4 1.97 36.14 -27.54
C ASN A 4 0.75 35.84 -26.65
N ALA A 5 -0.46 35.76 -27.23
CA ALA A 5 -1.69 35.50 -26.48
C ALA A 5 -2.19 34.05 -26.63
N THR A 6 -1.83 33.36 -27.72
CA THR A 6 -2.30 32.01 -28.04
C THR A 6 -1.62 30.92 -27.21
N ALA A 7 -0.31 31.02 -26.94
CA ALA A 7 0.43 29.99 -26.21
C ALA A 7 -0.01 29.81 -24.73
N LYS A 8 -0.56 30.86 -24.10
CA LYS A 8 -0.94 30.85 -22.68
C LYS A 8 -2.33 30.26 -22.40
N ILE A 9 -3.15 30.09 -23.44
CA ILE A 9 -4.52 29.59 -23.32
C ILE A 9 -4.55 28.06 -23.50
N ASP A 10 -3.74 27.53 -24.43
CA ASP A 10 -3.62 26.08 -24.67
C ASP A 10 -2.98 25.32 -23.49
N GLU A 11 -1.96 25.88 -22.84
CA GLU A 11 -1.24 25.21 -21.74
C GLU A 11 -2.07 25.01 -20.46
N LYS A 12 -3.13 25.83 -20.29
CA LYS A 12 -4.08 25.74 -19.18
C LYS A 12 -5.19 24.71 -19.47
N ASP A 13 -5.58 24.59 -20.73
CA ASP A 13 -6.57 23.63 -21.24
C ASP A 13 -5.99 22.21 -21.25
N ASP A 14 -4.73 22.05 -21.68
CA ASP A 14 -4.04 20.76 -21.63
C ASP A 14 -3.87 20.26 -20.20
N ARG A 15 -3.54 21.15 -19.25
CA ARG A 15 -3.40 20.78 -17.83
C ARG A 15 -4.74 20.37 -17.20
N ALA A 16 -5.84 20.99 -17.63
CA ALA A 16 -7.19 20.61 -17.20
C ALA A 16 -7.58 19.23 -17.76
N LYS A 17 -7.31 18.98 -19.05
CA LYS A 17 -7.54 17.67 -19.68
C LYS A 17 -6.72 16.56 -19.03
N GLU A 18 -5.47 16.83 -18.67
CA GLU A 18 -4.62 15.87 -17.96
C GLU A 18 -5.10 15.61 -16.51
N ALA A 19 -5.64 16.63 -15.83
CA ALA A 19 -6.27 16.46 -14.51
C ALA A 19 -7.55 15.62 -14.59
N ASP A 20 -8.40 15.86 -15.59
CA ASP A 20 -9.63 15.10 -15.81
C ASP A 20 -9.33 13.65 -16.19
N LYS A 21 -8.31 13.41 -17.02
CA LYS A 21 -7.81 12.05 -17.29
C LYS A 21 -7.29 11.38 -16.03
N LEU A 22 -6.53 12.09 -15.20
CA LEU A 22 -6.01 11.54 -13.94
C LEU A 22 -7.15 11.18 -12.98
N ASN A 23 -8.20 12.01 -12.90
CA ASN A 23 -9.38 11.76 -12.09
C ASN A 23 -10.17 10.54 -12.63
N ALA A 24 -10.42 10.48 -13.94
CA ALA A 24 -11.08 9.34 -14.57
C ALA A 24 -10.27 8.03 -14.40
N LEU A 25 -8.93 8.10 -14.42
CA LEU A 25 -8.06 6.97 -14.12
C LEU A 25 -8.14 6.54 -12.66
N ARG A 26 -8.26 7.48 -11.70
CA ARG A 26 -8.47 7.17 -10.28
C ARG A 26 -9.83 6.54 -10.02
N GLU A 27 -10.89 7.06 -10.65
CA GLU A 27 -12.24 6.48 -10.56
C GLU A 27 -12.27 5.07 -11.16
N LYS A 28 -11.65 4.87 -12.34
CA LYS A 28 -11.57 3.56 -13.02
C LYS A 28 -10.68 2.56 -12.30
N ALA A 29 -9.60 3.01 -11.63
CA ALA A 29 -8.74 2.15 -10.83
C ALA A 29 -9.41 1.68 -9.53
N GLY A 30 -10.57 2.24 -9.17
CA GLY A 30 -11.18 2.08 -7.87
C GLY A 30 -10.39 2.85 -6.79
N ASN A 31 -10.99 2.98 -5.60
CA ASN A 31 -10.43 3.77 -4.51
C ASN A 31 -9.25 3.08 -3.78
N VAL A 32 -8.28 2.57 -4.53
CA VAL A 32 -7.01 2.03 -4.00
C VAL A 32 -6.24 3.13 -3.26
N GLY A 33 -6.55 4.41 -3.53
CA GLY A 33 -6.03 5.58 -2.85
C GLY A 33 -6.76 6.01 -1.58
N ALA A 34 -7.83 5.36 -1.12
CA ALA A 34 -8.40 5.66 0.20
C ALA A 34 -7.90 4.74 1.32
N PHE A 35 -7.30 3.61 0.96
CA PHE A 35 -6.67 2.74 1.95
C PHE A 35 -5.28 3.30 2.30
N GLU A 36 -5.27 4.28 3.20
CA GLU A 36 -4.05 4.94 3.64
C GLU A 36 -3.24 4.06 4.60
N VAL A 37 -1.94 3.96 4.28
CA VAL A 37 -0.94 3.17 5.01
C VAL A 37 0.33 3.99 5.22
N SER A 38 1.13 3.61 6.21
CA SER A 38 2.42 4.23 6.48
C SER A 38 3.37 4.08 5.29
N GLN A 39 4.31 5.01 5.15
CA GLN A 39 5.39 4.90 4.16
C GLN A 39 6.30 3.70 4.45
N ALA A 40 6.43 3.30 5.71
CA ALA A 40 7.17 2.11 6.10
C ALA A 40 6.50 0.85 5.50
N TYR A 41 5.18 0.69 5.69
CA TYR A 41 4.45 -0.44 5.12
C TYR A 41 4.49 -0.44 3.59
N LYS A 42 4.29 0.74 2.99
CA LYS A 42 4.33 0.92 1.53
C LYS A 42 5.69 0.54 0.93
N SER A 43 6.79 0.87 1.60
CA SER A 43 8.14 0.60 1.08
C SER A 43 8.65 -0.81 1.37
N LYS A 44 8.10 -1.51 2.38
CA LYS A 44 8.61 -2.82 2.83
C LYS A 44 7.67 -3.99 2.57
N CYS A 45 6.37 -3.76 2.50
CA CYS A 45 5.36 -4.83 2.56
C CYS A 45 4.45 -4.85 1.33
N SER A 46 4.00 -3.69 0.86
CA SER A 46 2.89 -3.61 -0.11
C SER A 46 3.19 -4.20 -1.48
N SER A 47 4.47 -4.24 -1.90
CA SER A 47 4.84 -4.84 -3.20
C SER A 47 4.50 -6.32 -3.28
N CYS A 48 4.48 -7.02 -2.15
CA CYS A 48 4.19 -8.44 -2.07
C CYS A 48 2.80 -8.71 -1.52
N HIS A 49 2.31 -7.91 -0.57
CA HIS A 49 1.03 -8.14 0.11
C HIS A 49 -0.11 -7.25 -0.40
N GLY A 50 0.16 -6.34 -1.33
CA GLY A 50 -0.79 -5.35 -1.83
C GLY A 50 -0.86 -4.12 -0.93
N VAL A 51 -1.27 -2.97 -1.48
CA VAL A 51 -1.38 -1.70 -0.74
C VAL A 51 -2.29 -1.82 0.49
N ASN A 52 -3.36 -2.59 0.35
CA ASN A 52 -4.32 -2.86 1.42
C ASN A 52 -4.10 -4.21 2.11
N GLY A 53 -2.97 -4.89 1.91
CA GLY A 53 -2.76 -6.22 2.50
C GLY A 53 -3.65 -7.34 1.94
N SER A 54 -4.31 -7.14 0.80
CA SER A 54 -5.22 -8.16 0.20
C SER A 54 -4.51 -9.35 -0.45
N GLY A 55 -3.21 -9.24 -0.72
CA GLY A 55 -2.47 -10.18 -1.57
C GLY A 55 -2.77 -10.00 -3.06
N MET A 56 -3.42 -8.90 -3.45
CA MET A 56 -3.83 -8.60 -4.82
C MET A 56 -3.36 -7.21 -5.23
N GLN A 57 -3.03 -7.04 -6.51
CA GLN A 57 -2.80 -5.73 -7.13
C GLN A 57 -3.25 -5.78 -8.59
N ASN A 58 -4.07 -4.80 -9.00
CA ASN A 58 -4.61 -4.69 -10.37
C ASN A 58 -5.27 -6.00 -10.86
N GLY A 59 -6.05 -6.66 -9.99
CA GLY A 59 -6.72 -7.92 -10.27
C GLY A 59 -5.81 -9.16 -10.34
N LYS A 60 -4.51 -9.02 -10.06
CA LYS A 60 -3.53 -10.12 -10.08
C LYS A 60 -3.12 -10.52 -8.68
N LYS A 61 -2.93 -11.82 -8.47
CA LYS A 61 -2.39 -12.39 -7.22
C LYS A 61 -0.91 -12.05 -7.10
N LEU A 62 -0.53 -11.55 -5.93
CA LEU A 62 0.86 -11.30 -5.57
C LEU A 62 1.48 -12.51 -4.84
N MET A 63 2.79 -12.47 -4.62
CA MET A 63 3.50 -13.53 -3.88
C MET A 63 3.16 -13.55 -2.39
N GLY A 64 2.89 -12.39 -1.80
CA GLY A 64 2.50 -12.25 -0.40
C GLY A 64 1.03 -12.59 -0.25
N SER A 65 0.72 -13.45 0.71
CA SER A 65 -0.66 -13.79 1.04
C SER A 65 -1.41 -12.59 1.64
N LYS A 66 -2.74 -12.71 1.68
CA LYS A 66 -3.61 -11.80 2.41
C LYS A 66 -3.18 -11.68 3.88
N LEU A 67 -3.16 -10.46 4.41
CA LEU A 67 -2.73 -10.15 5.79
C LEU A 67 -3.89 -9.86 6.76
N PHE A 68 -5.12 -9.73 6.25
CA PHE A 68 -6.28 -9.45 7.09
C PHE A 68 -6.69 -10.65 7.98
N GLY A 69 -7.33 -10.35 9.11
CA GLY A 69 -8.02 -11.34 9.95
C GLY A 69 -7.19 -11.87 11.11
N GLN A 70 -6.04 -11.26 11.38
CA GLN A 70 -5.22 -11.55 12.56
C GLN A 70 -5.17 -10.31 13.46
N THR A 71 -5.08 -10.52 14.78
CA THR A 71 -4.88 -9.43 15.74
C THR A 71 -3.44 -8.93 15.68
N SER A 72 -3.19 -7.72 16.20
CA SER A 72 -1.84 -7.17 16.28
C SER A 72 -0.89 -8.12 17.04
N GLU A 73 -1.33 -8.69 18.17
CA GLU A 73 -0.50 -9.58 18.98
C GLU A 73 -0.09 -10.83 18.20
N LYS A 74 -1.02 -11.39 17.41
CA LYS A 74 -0.75 -12.56 16.59
C LYS A 74 0.21 -12.24 15.44
N LEU A 75 0.05 -11.07 14.83
CA LEU A 75 0.91 -10.59 13.75
C LEU A 75 2.33 -10.32 14.27
N PHE A 76 2.45 -9.64 15.40
CA PHE A 76 3.74 -9.37 16.04
C PHE A 76 4.47 -10.68 16.36
N LYS A 77 3.76 -11.65 16.97
CA LYS A 77 4.31 -12.98 17.22
C LYS A 77 4.78 -13.66 15.92
N ASP A 78 3.97 -13.63 14.86
CA ASP A 78 4.33 -14.23 13.57
C ASP A 78 5.59 -13.55 12.96
N LEU A 79 5.68 -12.23 13.02
CA LEU A 79 6.83 -11.46 12.53
C LEU A 79 8.10 -11.82 13.32
N MET A 80 8.00 -11.91 14.65
CA MET A 80 9.11 -12.35 15.51
C MET A 80 9.51 -13.80 15.24
N ASP A 81 8.55 -14.69 15.00
CA ASP A 81 8.81 -16.08 14.67
C ASP A 81 9.49 -16.24 13.30
N TYR A 82 9.10 -15.46 12.29
CA TYR A 82 9.78 -15.41 11.00
C TYR A 82 11.20 -14.86 11.14
N LYS A 83 11.39 -13.75 11.87
CA LYS A 83 12.70 -13.15 12.13
C LYS A 83 13.65 -14.13 12.82
N ALA A 84 13.17 -14.83 13.84
CA ALA A 84 13.93 -15.84 14.58
C ALA A 84 14.12 -17.17 13.82
N GLY A 85 13.37 -17.39 12.75
CA GLY A 85 13.37 -18.66 12.01
C GLY A 85 12.59 -19.78 12.70
N ARG A 86 11.77 -19.47 13.72
CA ARG A 86 10.83 -20.44 14.33
C ARG A 86 9.67 -20.77 13.40
N LYS A 87 9.32 -19.84 12.52
CA LYS A 87 8.39 -20.04 11.41
C LYS A 87 9.16 -20.00 10.11
N GLU A 88 9.16 -21.11 9.38
CA GLU A 88 9.97 -21.25 8.17
C GLU A 88 9.41 -20.40 7.03
N ASN A 89 10.17 -19.38 6.63
CA ASN A 89 10.02 -18.64 5.40
C ASN A 89 11.29 -17.82 5.15
N ILE A 90 12.14 -18.26 4.22
CA ILE A 90 13.43 -17.61 3.95
C ILE A 90 13.30 -16.17 3.45
N ILE A 91 12.23 -15.87 2.70
CA ILE A 91 11.98 -14.54 2.14
C ILE A 91 11.63 -13.59 3.28
N MET A 92 10.64 -13.96 4.11
CA MET A 92 10.24 -13.15 5.26
C MET A 92 11.39 -13.00 6.26
N LYS A 93 12.13 -14.06 6.57
CA LYS A 93 13.31 -13.96 7.44
C LYS A 93 14.31 -12.92 6.92
N GLY A 94 14.66 -12.97 5.63
CA GLY A 94 15.58 -12.02 5.00
C GLY A 94 15.11 -10.57 5.06
N LEU A 95 13.81 -10.34 4.91
CA LEU A 95 13.20 -9.00 5.01
C LEU A 95 13.19 -8.46 6.45
N LEU A 96 12.94 -9.32 7.44
CA LEU A 96 12.72 -8.92 8.83
C LEU A 96 14.00 -8.91 9.69
N ILE A 97 15.08 -9.56 9.25
CA ILE A 97 16.30 -9.73 10.08
C ILE A 97 16.94 -8.41 10.50
N LYS A 98 16.78 -7.34 9.71
CA LYS A 98 17.34 -6.01 9.98
C LYS A 98 16.39 -5.02 10.68
N LEU A 99 15.12 -5.41 10.89
CA LEU A 99 14.13 -4.56 11.55
C LEU A 99 14.23 -4.66 13.07
N SER A 100 13.95 -3.56 13.78
CA SER A 100 13.87 -3.58 15.25
C SER A 100 12.58 -4.26 15.72
N GLU A 101 12.49 -4.59 17.00
CA GLU A 101 11.23 -5.09 17.59
C GLU A 101 10.12 -4.04 17.51
N GLU A 102 10.47 -2.76 17.69
CA GLU A 102 9.57 -1.61 17.58
C GLU A 102 9.02 -1.45 16.15
N ASP A 103 9.85 -1.68 15.12
CA ASP A 103 9.41 -1.71 13.72
C ASP A 103 8.37 -2.82 13.52
N LEU A 104 8.64 -4.02 14.05
CA LEU A 104 7.74 -5.17 13.90
C LEU A 104 6.42 -4.96 14.64
N GLN A 105 6.45 -4.36 15.83
CA GLN A 105 5.26 -3.99 16.58
C GLN A 105 4.44 -2.95 15.79
N SER A 106 5.09 -1.93 15.24
CA SER A 106 4.43 -0.90 14.41
C SER A 106 3.74 -1.51 13.19
N PHE A 107 4.40 -2.45 12.50
CA PHE A 107 3.77 -3.18 11.39
C PHE A 107 2.59 -4.03 11.85
N ALA A 108 2.73 -4.73 12.98
CA ALA A 108 1.66 -5.57 13.52
C ALA A 108 0.40 -4.75 13.88
N ASP A 109 0.59 -3.60 14.53
CA ASP A 109 -0.50 -2.69 14.91
C ASP A 109 -1.19 -2.12 13.67
N GLU A 110 -0.41 -1.64 12.71
CA GLU A 110 -0.94 -1.10 11.46
C GLU A 110 -1.73 -2.16 10.68
N ILE A 111 -1.16 -3.35 10.46
CA ILE A 111 -1.80 -4.44 9.72
C ILE A 111 -3.02 -4.97 10.48
N GLY A 112 -2.96 -5.05 11.82
CA GLY A 112 -4.07 -5.46 12.67
C GLY A 112 -5.29 -4.54 12.55
N ALA A 113 -5.07 -3.25 12.25
CA ALA A 113 -6.14 -2.28 12.00
C ALA A 113 -6.74 -2.35 10.60
N PHE A 114 -6.14 -3.11 9.67
CA PHE A 114 -6.59 -3.16 8.28
C PHE A 114 -8.05 -3.61 8.10
N PRO A 115 -8.58 -4.62 8.83
CA PRO A 115 -9.98 -5.00 8.71
C PRO A 115 -10.94 -3.83 9.00
N ALA A 116 -10.71 -3.10 10.09
CA ALA A 116 -11.52 -1.94 10.47
C ALA A 116 -11.40 -0.81 9.44
N LYS A 117 -10.19 -0.52 8.96
CA LYS A 117 -9.96 0.44 7.87
C LYS A 117 -10.71 0.05 6.60
N ALA A 118 -10.70 -1.23 6.22
CA ALA A 118 -11.36 -1.72 5.02
C ALA A 118 -12.89 -1.66 5.14
N GLU A 119 -13.44 -1.85 6.35
CA GLU A 119 -14.86 -1.70 6.61
C GLU A 119 -15.31 -0.24 6.54
N ALA A 120 -14.53 0.69 7.10
CA ALA A 120 -14.82 2.13 7.06
C ALA A 120 -14.83 2.74 5.64
N LEU A 121 -14.34 2.01 4.64
CA LEU A 121 -14.29 2.45 3.23
C LEU A 121 -15.38 1.84 2.35
N LYS A 122 -16.26 0.99 2.90
CA LYS A 122 -17.45 0.49 2.22
C LYS A 122 -18.56 1.51 2.26
#